data_AF-A0A4Y3QUW8-F1
#
_entry.id   AF-A0A4Y3QUW8-F1
#
_cell.length_a   1.000
_cell.length_b   1.000
_cell.length_c   1.000
_cell.angle_alpha   90.00
_cell.angle_beta   90.00
_cell.angle_gamma   90.00
#
_symmetry.space_group_name_H-M   'P 1'
#
loop_
_entity.id
_entity.type
_entity.pdbx_description
1 polymer ?
#
loop_
_entity_poly.entity_id
_entity_poly.type
_entity_poly.pdbx_seq_one_letter_code
_entity_poly.pdbx_strand_id
1 'polypeptide(L)'
;MSKRQPDQEGGRPDQARGPGERQFHGGMPQKPDDEQLARRAEAERVENGVDAYDPEDVPAAAPPSEGTPTGRTPGTEDVRRSGQYESERAEVDRELARGELDPDQLQARKDRRDFPPTRYDE
;
A
#
# COMPACT_ATOMS: atom_id res chain seq x y z
N MET A 1 24.45 -42.10 -4.08
CA MET A 1 24.72 -40.70 -3.67
C MET A 1 25.71 -40.11 -4.65
N SER A 2 25.27 -39.21 -5.53
CA SER A 2 26.11 -38.66 -6.60
C SER A 2 26.94 -37.51 -6.06
N LYS A 3 28.27 -37.66 -6.02
CA LYS A 3 29.21 -36.61 -5.60
C LYS A 3 29.32 -35.57 -6.73
N ARG A 4 28.86 -34.34 -6.51
CA ARG A 4 29.24 -33.21 -7.39
C ARG A 4 30.75 -32.98 -7.21
N GLN A 5 31.50 -33.06 -8.31
CA GLN A 5 32.86 -32.54 -8.34
C GLN A 5 32.80 -31.01 -8.37
N PRO A 6 33.66 -30.31 -7.60
CA PRO A 6 33.83 -28.87 -7.75
C PRO A 6 34.66 -28.59 -9.01
N ASP A 7 34.12 -27.77 -9.91
CA ASP A 7 34.88 -27.26 -11.04
C ASP A 7 35.91 -26.24 -10.56
N GLN A 8 37.15 -26.73 -10.52
CA GLN A 8 38.41 -26.04 -10.77
C GLN A 8 38.93 -24.97 -9.79
N GLU A 9 40.18 -25.23 -9.43
CA GLU A 9 41.10 -24.51 -8.57
C GLU A 9 41.64 -23.23 -9.23
N GLY A 10 42.20 -22.36 -8.38
CA GLY A 10 42.67 -21.01 -8.70
C GLY A 10 43.59 -20.89 -9.92
N GLY A 11 43.35 -19.82 -10.68
CA GLY A 11 44.21 -19.38 -11.77
C GLY A 11 44.00 -17.91 -12.14
N ARG A 12 44.89 -17.04 -11.62
CA ARG A 12 45.24 -15.67 -12.07
C ARG A 12 44.31 -14.49 -11.69
N PRO A 13 44.88 -13.33 -11.29
CA PRO A 13 44.10 -12.13 -10.98
C PRO A 13 43.56 -11.46 -12.25
N ASP A 14 42.34 -10.94 -12.11
CA ASP A 14 41.56 -10.07 -13.01
C ASP A 14 42.28 -9.58 -14.28
N GLN A 15 42.17 -10.35 -15.36
CA GLN A 15 42.09 -9.72 -16.67
C GLN A 15 40.67 -9.17 -16.77
N ALA A 16 40.55 -7.84 -16.70
CA ALA A 16 39.29 -7.12 -16.78
C ALA A 16 38.39 -7.73 -17.88
N ARG A 17 37.34 -8.45 -17.47
CA ARG A 17 36.23 -8.83 -18.34
C ARG A 17 35.82 -7.57 -19.08
N GLY A 18 35.95 -7.56 -20.40
CA GLY A 18 35.55 -6.44 -21.23
C GLY A 18 34.07 -6.08 -20.99
N PRO A 19 33.61 -4.88 -21.40
CA PRO A 19 32.27 -4.37 -21.12
C PRO A 19 31.10 -5.17 -21.77
N GLY A 20 31.36 -6.36 -22.31
CA GLY A 20 30.41 -7.18 -23.06
C GLY A 20 29.72 -8.29 -22.28
N GLU A 21 30.15 -8.66 -21.07
CA GLU A 21 29.57 -9.82 -20.36
C GLU A 21 28.70 -9.39 -19.18
N ARG A 22 27.65 -8.62 -19.47
CA ARG A 22 26.50 -8.56 -18.56
C ARG A 22 25.81 -9.92 -18.66
N GLN A 23 26.01 -10.77 -17.67
CA GLN A 23 25.21 -11.97 -17.51
C GLN A 23 23.77 -11.51 -17.27
N PHE A 24 22.94 -11.59 -18.31
CA PHE A 24 21.51 -11.37 -18.16
C PHE A 24 20.99 -12.48 -17.27
N HIS A 25 20.81 -12.19 -15.99
CA HIS A 25 19.98 -13.02 -15.13
C HIS A 25 18.62 -13.04 -15.84
N GLY A 26 18.15 -14.23 -16.22
CA GLY A 26 16.82 -14.39 -16.80
C GLY A 26 15.83 -13.80 -15.81
N GLY A 27 15.46 -12.54 -16.04
CA GLY A 27 14.70 -11.74 -15.10
C GLY A 27 13.38 -12.43 -14.78
N MET A 28 12.76 -12.06 -13.67
CA MET A 28 11.40 -12.53 -13.42
C MET A 28 10.48 -12.03 -14.55
N PRO A 29 9.54 -12.87 -15.01
CA PRO A 29 8.52 -12.47 -15.96
C PRO A 29 7.82 -11.18 -15.50
N GLN A 30 7.51 -10.27 -16.42
CA GLN A 30 6.80 -9.02 -16.10
C GLN A 30 5.42 -9.27 -15.50
N LYS A 31 4.79 -10.39 -15.87
CA LYS A 31 3.53 -10.84 -15.29
C LYS A 31 3.47 -12.37 -15.19
N PRO A 32 2.71 -12.92 -14.23
CA PRO A 32 2.37 -14.34 -14.20
C PRO A 32 1.63 -14.77 -15.47
N ASP A 33 1.64 -16.08 -15.72
CA ASP A 33 0.83 -16.69 -16.79
C ASP A 33 -0.65 -16.67 -16.40
N ASP A 34 -1.44 -15.89 -17.14
CA ASP A 34 -2.86 -15.67 -16.88
C ASP A 34 -3.67 -16.98 -16.95
N GLU A 35 -3.30 -17.93 -17.82
CA GLU A 35 -4.00 -19.22 -17.94
C GLU A 35 -3.73 -20.12 -16.73
N GLN A 36 -2.49 -20.13 -16.25
CA GLN A 36 -2.13 -20.86 -15.03
C GLN A 36 -2.78 -20.25 -13.79
N LEU A 37 -2.83 -18.91 -13.72
CA LEU A 37 -3.49 -18.20 -12.65
C LEU A 37 -4.99 -18.54 -12.61
N ALA A 38 -5.66 -18.51 -13.77
CA ALA A 38 -7.08 -18.88 -13.89
C ALA A 38 -7.34 -20.32 -13.45
N ARG A 39 -6.50 -21.27 -13.88
CA ARG A 39 -6.61 -22.68 -13.48
C ARG A 39 -6.47 -22.87 -11.98
N ARG A 40 -5.51 -22.17 -11.36
CA ARG A 40 -5.28 -22.25 -9.91
C ARG A 40 -6.44 -21.65 -9.13
N ALA A 41 -6.94 -20.50 -9.55
CA ALA A 41 -8.10 -19.86 -8.92
C ALA A 41 -9.33 -20.77 -8.96
N GLU A 42 -9.57 -21.46 -10.07
CA GLU A 42 -10.68 -22.41 -10.18
C GLU A 42 -10.50 -23.64 -9.28
N ALA A 43 -9.28 -24.20 -9.23
CA ALA A 43 -8.98 -25.30 -8.31
C ALA A 43 -9.22 -24.91 -6.85
N GLU A 44 -8.81 -23.70 -6.46
CA GLU A 44 -9.04 -23.17 -5.12
C GLU A 44 -10.54 -22.92 -4.85
N ARG A 45 -11.33 -22.47 -5.83
CA ARG A 45 -12.80 -22.37 -5.66
C ARG A 45 -13.44 -23.73 -5.41
N VAL A 46 -13.08 -24.74 -6.21
CA VAL A 46 -13.61 -26.10 -6.07
C VAL A 46 -13.23 -26.70 -4.71
N GLU A 47 -11.98 -26.53 -4.28
CA GLU A 47 -11.51 -27.00 -2.97
C GLU A 47 -12.26 -26.37 -1.81
N ASN A 48 -12.53 -25.06 -1.90
CA ASN A 48 -13.25 -24.32 -0.87
C ASN A 48 -14.78 -24.42 -1.03
N GLY A 49 -15.29 -25.11 -2.04
CA GLY A 49 -16.72 -25.18 -2.34
C GLY A 49 -17.35 -23.80 -2.58
N VAL A 50 -16.58 -22.85 -3.13
CA VAL A 50 -17.05 -21.49 -3.41
C VAL A 50 -17.72 -21.46 -4.77
N ASP A 51 -19.04 -21.31 -4.75
CA ASP A 51 -19.85 -21.17 -5.96
C ASP A 51 -19.57 -19.84 -6.69
N ALA A 52 -20.00 -19.78 -7.96
CA ALA A 52 -19.98 -18.53 -8.70
C ALA A 52 -20.87 -17.49 -8.00
N TYR A 53 -20.41 -16.24 -7.95
CA TYR A 53 -21.17 -15.16 -7.34
C TYR A 53 -22.52 -14.95 -8.07
N ASP A 54 -23.61 -15.14 -7.34
CA ASP A 54 -24.97 -14.76 -7.76
C ASP A 54 -25.40 -13.51 -6.96
N PRO A 55 -25.69 -12.37 -7.61
CA PRO A 55 -26.18 -11.18 -6.92
C PRO A 55 -27.52 -11.40 -6.20
N GLU A 56 -28.32 -12.40 -6.60
CA GLU A 56 -29.58 -12.74 -5.95
C GLU A 56 -29.38 -13.55 -4.65
N ASP A 57 -28.24 -14.24 -4.52
CA ASP A 57 -27.84 -14.93 -3.28
C ASP A 57 -27.29 -13.97 -2.21
N VAL A 58 -27.05 -12.71 -2.57
CA VAL A 58 -26.65 -11.69 -1.60
C VAL A 58 -27.88 -11.29 -0.79
N PRO A 59 -27.93 -11.59 0.53
CA PRO A 59 -29.04 -11.14 1.34
C PRO A 59 -29.14 -9.62 1.26
N ALA A 60 -30.37 -9.11 1.15
CA ALA A 60 -30.61 -7.69 1.22
C ALA A 60 -29.91 -7.10 2.43
N ALA A 61 -29.25 -5.94 2.25
CA ALA A 61 -28.59 -5.27 3.36
C ALA A 61 -29.57 -5.15 4.53
N ALA A 62 -29.14 -5.56 5.71
CA ALA A 62 -29.96 -5.46 6.91
C ALA A 62 -30.49 -4.01 7.01
N PRO A 63 -31.78 -3.83 7.32
CA PRO A 63 -32.32 -2.49 7.47
C PRO A 63 -31.49 -1.74 8.53
N PRO A 64 -31.28 -0.43 8.35
CA PRO A 64 -30.61 0.37 9.37
C PRO A 64 -31.29 0.15 10.72
N SER A 65 -30.52 -0.26 11.74
CA SER A 65 -31.02 -0.38 13.11
C SER A 65 -31.62 0.97 13.53
N GLU A 66 -32.72 0.97 14.29
CA GLU A 66 -33.32 2.19 14.82
C GLU A 66 -32.24 3.04 15.52
N GLY A 67 -32.03 4.27 15.03
CA GLY A 67 -30.92 5.15 15.43
C GLY A 67 -29.78 5.28 14.41
N THR A 68 -29.78 4.49 13.33
CA THR A 68 -28.82 4.66 12.23
C THR A 68 -29.35 5.74 11.27
N PRO A 69 -28.66 6.88 11.09
CA PRO A 69 -29.14 7.93 10.20
C PRO A 69 -29.22 7.42 8.76
N THR A 70 -30.43 7.42 8.20
CA THR A 70 -30.72 7.01 6.82
C THR A 70 -30.00 7.96 5.85
N GLY A 71 -29.16 7.40 4.99
CA GLY A 71 -28.24 8.14 4.13
C GLY A 71 -26.76 7.99 4.51
N ARG A 72 -26.45 7.22 5.56
CA ARG A 72 -25.08 6.92 5.99
C ARG A 72 -24.90 5.42 6.23
N THR A 73 -23.73 4.90 5.88
CA THR A 73 -23.29 3.54 6.27
C THR A 73 -23.45 3.36 7.79
N PRO A 74 -24.17 2.31 8.26
CA PRO A 74 -24.29 2.01 9.68
C PRO A 74 -22.90 1.90 10.32
N GLY A 75 -22.68 2.55 11.47
CA GLY A 75 -21.40 2.52 12.20
C GLY A 75 -20.42 3.67 11.91
N THR A 76 -20.84 4.70 11.16
CA THR A 76 -20.00 5.89 10.91
C THR A 76 -20.62 7.14 11.54
N GLU A 77 -20.47 7.29 12.85
CA GLU A 77 -20.64 8.63 13.43
C GLU A 77 -19.68 9.59 12.72
N ASP A 78 -20.15 10.82 12.48
CA ASP A 78 -19.30 11.80 11.80
C ASP A 78 -18.21 12.16 12.79
N VAL A 79 -16.99 11.64 12.59
CA VAL A 79 -15.86 11.82 13.51
C VAL A 79 -15.62 13.31 13.79
N ARG A 80 -15.96 14.19 12.83
CA ARG A 80 -15.85 15.64 12.98
C ARG A 80 -16.78 16.24 14.04
N ARG A 81 -17.81 15.48 14.45
CA ARG A 81 -18.77 15.85 15.50
C ARG A 81 -18.47 15.15 16.83
N SER A 82 -17.38 14.39 16.91
CA SER A 82 -16.95 13.81 18.17
C SER A 82 -16.34 14.90 19.06
N GLY A 83 -16.58 14.83 20.37
CA GLY A 83 -15.99 15.79 21.31
C GLY A 83 -14.45 15.75 21.32
N GLN A 84 -13.85 14.60 21.01
CA GLN A 84 -12.40 14.47 20.83
C GLN A 84 -11.92 15.32 19.65
N TYR A 85 -12.54 15.19 18.48
CA TYR A 85 -12.19 15.98 17.31
C TYR A 85 -12.36 17.49 17.56
N GLU A 86 -13.45 17.91 18.21
CA GLU A 86 -13.67 19.33 18.54
C GLU A 86 -12.61 19.86 19.51
N SER A 87 -12.23 19.06 20.51
CA SER A 87 -11.22 19.43 21.50
C SER A 87 -9.82 19.52 20.87
N GLU A 88 -9.45 18.54 20.04
CA GLU A 88 -8.19 18.54 19.30
C GLU A 88 -8.13 19.71 18.30
N ARG A 89 -9.24 19.99 17.60
CA ARG A 89 -9.30 21.13 16.69
C ARG A 89 -9.06 22.45 17.42
N ALA A 90 -9.66 22.62 18.60
CA ALA A 90 -9.43 23.80 19.43
C ALA A 90 -7.98 23.91 19.91
N GLU A 91 -7.29 22.79 20.20
CA GLU A 91 -5.87 22.80 20.56
C GLU A 91 -5.00 23.24 19.38
N VAL A 92 -5.23 22.69 18.19
CA VAL A 92 -4.52 23.09 16.97
C VAL A 92 -4.69 24.59 16.72
N ASP A 93 -5.91 25.13 16.89
CA ASP A 93 -6.17 26.56 16.74
C ASP A 93 -5.41 27.39 17.80
N ARG A 94 -5.27 26.88 19.04
CA ARG A 94 -4.47 27.53 20.10
C ARG A 94 -2.97 27.54 19.78
N GLU A 95 -2.41 26.45 19.28
CA GLU A 95 -1.00 26.34 18.92
C GLU A 95 -0.64 27.26 17.74
N LEU A 96 -1.51 27.32 16.72
CA LEU A 96 -1.38 28.29 15.62
C LEU A 96 -1.38 29.73 16.13
N ALA A 97 -2.30 30.05 17.05
CA ALA A 97 -2.40 31.39 17.63
C ALA A 97 -1.18 31.77 18.48
N ARG A 98 -0.54 30.79 19.13
CA ARG A 98 0.72 30.99 19.86
C ARG A 98 1.96 30.99 18.97
N GLY A 99 1.83 30.58 17.71
CA GLY A 99 2.95 30.42 16.78
C GLY A 99 3.82 29.18 17.07
N GLU A 100 3.30 28.22 17.84
CA GLU A 100 3.98 26.93 18.11
C GLU A 100 3.85 25.97 16.92
N LEU A 101 2.77 26.09 16.14
CA LEU A 101 2.53 25.36 14.91
C LEU A 101 2.60 26.30 13.70
N ASP A 102 3.35 25.92 12.66
CA ASP A 102 3.40 26.69 11.40
C ASP A 102 2.18 26.31 10.52
N PRO A 103 1.44 27.27 9.93
CA PRO A 103 0.28 26.98 9.07
C PRO A 103 0.59 26.03 7.88
N ASP A 104 1.82 26.04 7.39
CA ASP A 104 2.32 25.16 6.34
C ASP A 104 2.36 23.68 6.77
N GLN A 105 2.43 23.43 8.09
CA GLN A 105 2.36 22.07 8.64
C GLN A 105 0.96 21.45 8.56
N LEU A 106 -0.08 22.27 8.38
CA LEU A 106 -1.45 21.80 8.17
C LEU A 106 -1.75 21.46 6.70
N GLN A 107 -0.89 21.89 5.77
CA GLN A 107 -1.03 21.59 4.35
C GLN A 107 -0.59 20.16 4.05
N ALA A 108 -1.13 19.61 2.95
CA ALA A 108 -0.67 18.33 2.42
C ALA A 108 0.80 18.43 1.99
N ARG A 109 1.53 17.31 2.04
CA ARG A 109 2.99 17.30 1.75
C ARG A 109 3.38 17.93 0.41
N LYS A 110 2.53 17.79 -0.61
CA LYS A 110 2.74 18.35 -1.96
C LYS A 110 2.54 19.87 -2.04
N ASP A 111 1.81 20.44 -1.09
CA ASP A 111 1.43 21.85 -1.03
C ASP A 111 2.25 22.60 0.05
N ARG A 112 3.07 21.86 0.81
CA ARG A 112 3.98 22.40 1.83
C ARG A 112 5.24 22.97 1.18
N ARG A 113 5.87 23.96 1.80
CA ARG A 113 7.23 24.38 1.44
C ARG A 113 8.20 23.21 1.57
N ASP A 114 9.08 23.05 0.58
CA ASP A 114 10.12 22.03 0.61
C ASP A 114 11.03 22.20 1.84
N PHE A 115 11.40 21.08 2.47
CA PHE A 115 12.36 21.05 3.56
C PHE A 115 13.55 20.13 3.23
N PRO A 116 14.80 20.63 3.29
CA PRO A 116 15.18 22.01 3.56
C PRO A 116 14.74 22.94 2.41
N PRO A 117 14.49 24.23 2.68
CA PRO A 117 14.11 25.16 1.64
C PRO A 117 15.26 25.27 0.63
N THR A 118 14.92 25.39 -0.66
CA THR A 118 15.93 25.52 -1.73
C THR A 118 16.69 26.84 -1.66
N ARG A 119 16.15 27.82 -0.92
CA ARG A 119 16.79 29.10 -0.56
C ARG A 119 16.36 29.47 0.86
N TYR A 120 17.31 29.92 1.67
CA TYR A 120 17.03 30.56 2.95
C TYR A 120 16.88 32.07 2.71
N ASP A 121 16.01 32.72 3.48
CA ASP A 121 16.00 34.18 3.56
C ASP A 121 17.33 34.62 4.22
N GLU A 122 18.05 35.54 3.58
CA GLU A 122 19.37 36.05 4.02
C GLU A 122 19.32 36.79 5.37
#